data_AF-A0A914D6N1-F1
#
_entry.id   AF-A0A914D6N1-F1
#
_cell.length_a   1.000
_cell.length_b   1.000
_cell.length_c   1.000
_cell.angle_alpha   90.00
_cell.angle_beta   90.00
_cell.angle_gamma   90.00
#
_symmetry.space_group_name_H-M   'P 1'
#
loop_
_entity.id
_entity.type
_entity.pdbx_description
1 polymer ?
#
loop_
_entity_poly.entity_id
_entity_poly.type
_entity_poly.pdbx_seq_one_letter_code
_entity_poly.pdbx_strand_id
1 'polypeptide(L)' 'MSDKTIYQFTAKDSDGKEVSLEKYKGDVVLIVNVASKCGLTNSNYTQLKEVLEKFQDKGLRIAAFPCNQFGGQ' A
#
# COMPACT_ATOMS: atom_id res chain seq x y z
N MET A 1 -7.20 -23.64 -13.53
CA MET A 1 -7.27 -22.84 -12.29
C MET A 1 -6.74 -21.47 -12.66
N SER A 2 -7.56 -20.42 -12.69
CA SER A 2 -7.03 -19.06 -12.85
C SER A 2 -6.53 -18.61 -11.49
N ASP A 3 -5.21 -18.69 -11.28
CA ASP A 3 -4.59 -18.21 -10.04
C ASP A 3 -4.91 -16.72 -9.87
N LYS A 4 -5.75 -16.41 -8.87
CA LYS A 4 -6.12 -15.04 -8.54
C LYS A 4 -4.96 -14.38 -7.82
N THR A 5 -4.19 -13.60 -8.55
CA THR A 5 -3.07 -12.79 -8.02
C THR A 5 -3.49 -11.33 -7.87
N ILE A 6 -2.67 -10.52 -7.20
CA ILE A 6 -2.91 -9.08 -7.10
C ILE A 6 -2.80 -8.37 -8.45
N TYR A 7 -2.12 -8.96 -9.44
CA TYR A 7 -1.80 -8.32 -10.72
C TYR A 7 -3.01 -8.05 -11.60
N GLN A 8 -4.14 -8.70 -11.33
CA GLN A 8 -5.40 -8.46 -12.05
C GLN A 8 -6.13 -7.19 -11.61
N PHE A 9 -5.71 -6.55 -10.51
CA PHE A 9 -6.40 -5.39 -9.97
C PHE A 9 -5.74 -4.08 -10.44
N THR A 10 -6.60 -3.09 -10.66
CA THR A 10 -6.22 -1.69 -10.84
C THR A 10 -6.75 -0.87 -9.66
N ALA A 11 -6.04 0.19 -9.32
CA ALA A 11 -6.46 1.16 -8.31
C ALA A 11 -6.14 2.58 -8.79
N LYS A 12 -6.90 3.57 -8.31
CA LYS A 12 -6.55 4.97 -8.51
C LYS A 12 -5.49 5.39 -7.51
N ASP A 13 -4.46 6.10 -7.98
CA ASP A 13 -3.49 6.74 -7.10
C ASP A 13 -4.06 8.04 -6.49
N SER A 14 -3.24 8.73 -5.70
CA SER A 14 -3.58 9.99 -5.03
C SER A 14 -3.95 11.12 -6.01
N ASP A 15 -3.45 11.06 -7.24
CA ASP A 15 -3.74 12.03 -8.31
C ASP A 15 -4.96 11.60 -9.15
N GLY A 16 -5.60 10.48 -8.79
CA GLY A 16 -6.78 9.95 -9.46
C GLY A 16 -6.48 9.15 -10.73
N LYS A 17 -5.19 8.92 -11.04
CA LYS A 17 -4.77 8.14 -12.21
C LYS A 17 -4.91 6.65 -11.92
N GLU A 18 -5.38 5.90 -12.92
CA GLU A 18 -5.48 4.45 -12.81
C GLU A 18 -4.09 3.80 -12.89
N VAL A 19 -3.78 2.95 -11.92
CA VAL A 19 -2.52 2.23 -11.77
C VAL A 19 -2.83 0.74 -11.67
N SER A 20 -2.31 -0.03 -12.63
CA SER A 20 -2.34 -1.50 -12.55
C SER A 20 -1.33 -2.01 -11.52
N LEU A 21 -1.75 -2.94 -10.67
CA LEU A 21 -0.86 -3.62 -9.72
C LEU A 21 0.09 -4.60 -10.42
N GLU A 22 -0.14 -4.93 -11.69
CA GLU A 22 0.80 -5.72 -12.50
C GLU A 22 2.20 -5.10 -12.56
N LYS A 23 2.31 -3.77 -12.45
CA LYS A 23 3.61 -3.07 -12.49
C LYS A 23 4.57 -3.49 -11.36
N TYR A 24 4.06 -4.09 -10.29
CA TYR A 24 4.83 -4.54 -9.12
C TYR A 24 5.20 -6.03 -9.22
N LYS A 25 5.09 -6.64 -10.40
CA LYS A 25 5.45 -8.04 -10.59
C LYS A 25 6.95 -8.26 -10.34
N GLY A 26 7.25 -9.20 -9.45
CA GLY A 26 8.62 -9.48 -9.01
C GLY A 26 9.05 -8.72 -7.76
N ASP A 27 8.27 -7.71 -7.33
CA ASP A 27 8.44 -7.05 -6.05
C ASP A 27 7.64 -7.76 -4.95
N VAL A 28 8.09 -7.62 -3.70
CA VAL A 28 7.26 -7.91 -2.52
C VAL A 28 6.41 -6.67 -2.25
N VAL A 29 5.09 -6.83 -2.24
CA VAL A 29 4.16 -5.72 -2.04
C VAL A 29 3.46 -5.82 -0.69
N LEU A 30 3.69 -4.84 0.18
CA LEU A 30 2.97 -4.65 1.43
C LEU A 30 1.76 -3.73 1.20
N ILE A 31 0.55 -4.28 1.26
CA ILE A 31 -0.71 -3.54 1.10
C ILE A 31 -1.23 -3.15 2.49
N VAL A 32 -1.47 -1.86 2.71
CA VAL A 32 -1.85 -1.33 4.03
C VAL A 32 -3.03 -0.39 3.90
N ASN A 33 -4.08 -0.58 4.69
CA ASN A 33 -5.11 0.43 4.87
C ASN A 33 -4.65 1.48 5.89
N VAL A 34 -4.66 2.76 5.52
CA VAL A 34 -4.21 3.87 6.38
C VAL A 34 -5.38 4.79 6.74
N ALA A 35 -5.30 5.40 7.92
CA ALA A 35 -6.25 6.41 8.39
C ALA A 35 -5.46 7.62 8.91
N SER A 36 -5.99 8.83 8.71
CA SER A 36 -5.24 10.06 9.00
C SER A 36 -5.41 10.54 10.43
N LYS A 37 -6.49 10.12 11.10
CA LYS A 37 -6.90 10.62 12.43
C LYS A 37 -6.81 9.57 13.55
N CYS A 38 -6.07 8.49 13.33
CA CYS A 38 -5.91 7.46 14.34
C CYS A 38 -4.78 7.84 15.31
N GLY A 39 -4.93 7.53 16.60
CA GLY A 39 -3.85 7.72 17.59
C GLY A 39 -2.55 6.97 17.26
N LEU A 40 -2.61 5.99 16.35
CA LEU A 40 -1.50 5.18 15.85
C LEU A 40 -0.95 5.67 14.50
N THR A 41 -1.53 6.71 13.90
CA THR A 41 -1.13 7.19 12.56
C THR A 41 0.35 7.56 12.52
N ASN A 42 0.84 8.33 13.50
CA ASN A 42 2.24 8.75 13.50
C ASN A 42 3.23 7.59 13.67
N SER A 43 2.94 6.61 14.55
CA SER A 43 3.80 5.44 14.72
C SER A 43 3.78 4.54 13.48
N ASN A 44 2.60 4.34 12.89
CA ASN A 44 2.46 3.46 11.73
C ASN A 44 3.15 4.05 10.50
N TYR A 45 2.99 5.34 10.22
CA TYR A 45 3.69 5.99 9.11
C TYR A 45 5.21 5.98 9.30
N THR A 46 5.69 6.21 10.52
CA THR A 46 7.13 6.17 10.83
C THR A 46 7.70 4.77 10.58
N GLN A 47 7.07 3.74 11.13
CA GLN A 47 7.52 2.34 10.95
C GLN A 47 7.44 1.89 9.49
N LEU A 48 6.38 2.27 8.76
CA LEU A 48 6.27 1.97 7.33
C LEU A 48 7.41 2.63 6.54
N LYS A 49 7.78 3.87 6.89
CA LYS A 49 8.93 4.55 6.28
C LYS A 49 10.23 3.82 6.59
N GLU A 50 10.50 3.46 7.84
CA GLU A 50 11.71 2.72 8.23
C GLU A 50 11.84 1.38 7.49
N VAL A 51 10.74 0.64 7.36
CA VAL A 51 10.70 -0.62 6.62
C VAL A 51 10.94 -0.39 5.13
N LEU A 52 10.32 0.63 4.53
CA LEU A 52 10.56 0.97 3.14
C LEU A 52 12.02 1.35 2.90
N GLU A 53 12.59 2.22 3.73
CA GLU A 53 13.99 2.65 3.63
C GLU A 53 14.96 1.47 3.70
N LYS A 54 14.66 0.46 4.54
CA LYS A 54 15.51 -0.71 4.73
C LYS A 54 15.45 -1.74 3.59
N PHE A 55 14.32 -1.83 2.88
CA PHE A 55 14.05 -2.93 1.96
C PHE A 55 13.65 -2.53 0.53
N GLN A 56 13.48 -1.23 0.23
CA GLN A 56 13.10 -0.76 -1.11
C GLN A 56 14.10 -1.20 -2.20
N ASP A 57 15.40 -1.22 -1.89
CA ASP A 57 16.46 -1.64 -2.81
C ASP A 57 16.51 -3.16 -2.99
N LYS A 58 15.81 -3.90 -2.12
CA LYS A 58 15.65 -5.35 -2.18
C LYS A 58 14.31 -5.77 -2.82
N GLY A 59 13.60 -4.83 -3.44
CA GLY A 59 12.33 -5.09 -4.12
C GLY A 59 11.09 -4.99 -3.23
N LEU A 60 11.16 -4.33 -2.06
CA LEU A 60 9.95 -4.04 -1.28
C LEU A 60 9.23 -2.80 -1.84
N ARG A 61 7.90 -2.90 -1.94
CA ARG A 61 6.99 -1.79 -2.23
C ARG A 61 5.87 -1.74 -1.19
N ILE A 62 5.45 -0.54 -0.82
CA ILE A 62 4.32 -0.33 0.09
C ILE A 62 3.20 0.37 -0.69
N ALA A 63 2.00 -0.23 -0.70
CA ALA A 63 0.80 0.35 -1.28
C ALA A 63 -0.17 0.73 -0.14
N ALA A 64 -0.23 2.03 0.17
CA ALA A 64 -1.06 2.58 1.22
C ALA A 64 -2.41 3.06 0.67
N PHE A 65 -3.51 2.51 1.17
CA PHE A 65 -4.87 2.82 0.74
C PHE A 65 -5.63 3.54 1.87
N PRO A 66 -5.96 4.83 1.72
CA PRO A 66 -6.76 5.52 2.72
C PRO A 66 -8.17 4.91 2.80
N CYS A 67 -8.66 4.62 4.00
CA CYS A 67 -9.99 4.02 4.18
C CYS A 67 -10.71 4.59 5.40
N ASN A 68 -11.94 5.09 5.20
CA ASN A 68 -12.75 5.77 6.20
C ASN A 68 -13.69 4.83 7.01
N GLN A 69 -13.59 3.52 6.81
CA GLN A 69 -14.56 2.54 7.34
C GLN A 69 -14.34 2.18 8.80
N PHE A 70 -13.31 2.72 9.45
CA PHE A 70 -12.96 2.43 10.83
C PHE A 70 -13.23 3.66 11.71
N GLY A 71 -14.48 3.82 12.16
CA GLY A 71 -14.88 4.91 13.06
C GLY A 71 -14.96 6.30 12.38
N GLY A 72 -15.05 6.36 11.06
CA GLY A 72 -15.11 7.61 10.30
C GLY A 72 -13.78 8.36 10.23
N GLN A 73 -12.67 7.61 10.21
CA GLN A 73 -11.28 8.11 10.12
C GLN A 73 -10.50 7.50 8.97
#